data_AF-A0A8D9I3V1-F1
#
_entry.id   AF-A0A8D9I3V1-F1
#
_cell.length_a   1.000
_cell.length_b   1.000
_cell.length_c   1.000
_cell.angle_alpha   90.00
_cell.angle_beta   90.00
_cell.angle_gamma   90.00
#
_symmetry.space_group_name_H-M   'P 1'
#
loop_
_entity.id
_entity.type
_entity.pdbx_description
1 polymer ?
#
loop_
_entity_poly.entity_id
_entity_poly.type
_entity_poly.pdbx_seq_one_letter_code
_entity_poly.pdbx_strand_id
1 'polypeptide(L)'
;LSREEVKPGDHIYSWRTAYVYAHHGIYVGDGKVVHFTRGGGRQTETGTFLDNFVVSSSSPNYPRCLDCKDNHSFNGDKVITSCLDCFLAGGNLYLFKYVYLWLPFLLNLEAVLAR
;
A
#
# COMPACT_ATOMS: atom_id res chain seq x y z
N LEU A 1 -4.70 11.31 8.85
CA LEU A 1 -3.36 11.20 9.49
C LEU A 1 -2.50 12.26 8.84
N SER A 2 -1.88 13.15 9.60
CA SER A 2 -0.91 14.09 9.03
C SER A 2 0.40 13.37 8.71
N ARG A 3 1.26 13.98 7.89
CA ARG A 3 2.56 13.39 7.52
C ARG A 3 3.52 13.31 8.70
N GLU A 4 3.33 14.18 9.68
CA GLU A 4 4.15 14.29 10.89
C GLU A 4 3.73 13.26 11.95
N GLU A 5 2.52 12.72 11.85
CA GLU A 5 1.96 11.75 12.80
C GLU A 5 2.29 10.29 12.47
N VAL A 6 2.64 9.99 11.21
CA VAL A 6 2.95 8.62 10.78
C VAL A 6 4.28 8.15 11.36
N LYS A 7 4.28 6.95 11.94
CA LYS A 7 5.43 6.38 12.65
C LYS A 7 5.96 5.14 11.93
N PRO A 8 7.28 4.89 11.96
CA PRO A 8 7.84 3.64 11.43
C PRO A 8 7.10 2.43 12.02
N GLY A 9 6.65 1.53 11.15
CA GLY A 9 5.83 0.36 11.48
C GLY A 9 4.33 0.55 11.24
N ASP A 10 3.84 1.77 11.01
CA ASP A 10 2.43 1.99 10.71
C ASP A 10 2.02 1.33 9.39
N HIS A 11 0.97 0.52 9.44
CA HIS A 11 0.28 0.06 8.25
C HIS A 11 -0.62 1.20 7.75
N ILE A 12 -0.29 1.74 6.59
CA ILE A 12 -0.97 2.87 5.97
C ILE A 12 -1.63 2.44 4.67
N TYR A 13 -2.63 3.21 4.24
CA TYR A 13 -3.23 3.03 2.94
C TYR A 13 -3.68 4.36 2.33
N SER A 14 -3.85 4.35 1.01
CA SER A 14 -4.46 5.44 0.26
C SER A 14 -5.49 4.90 -0.72
N TRP A 15 -6.60 5.63 -0.89
CA TRP A 15 -7.61 5.30 -1.88
C TRP A 15 -7.16 5.73 -3.27
N ARG A 16 -7.25 4.81 -4.22
CA ARG A 16 -6.96 5.00 -5.64
C ARG A 16 -8.21 4.67 -6.48
N THR A 17 -8.18 5.09 -7.74
CA THR A 17 -9.22 4.79 -8.74
C THR A 17 -10.63 5.18 -8.24
N ALA A 18 -10.82 6.45 -7.88
CA ALA A 18 -12.09 6.96 -7.38
C ALA A 18 -12.67 6.16 -6.20
N TYR A 19 -11.83 5.80 -5.22
CA TYR A 19 -12.20 5.09 -3.99
C TYR A 19 -12.57 3.61 -4.14
N VAL A 20 -12.33 2.97 -5.29
CA VAL A 20 -12.61 1.53 -5.47
C VAL A 20 -11.44 0.62 -5.08
N TYR A 21 -10.26 1.19 -4.83
CA TYR A 21 -9.06 0.43 -4.49
C TYR A 21 -8.29 1.09 -3.35
N ALA A 22 -8.14 0.39 -2.22
CA ALA A 22 -7.22 0.80 -1.16
C ALA A 22 -5.84 0.21 -1.46
N HIS A 23 -4.85 1.06 -1.68
CA HIS A 23 -3.47 0.66 -1.88
C HIS A 23 -2.73 0.74 -0.54
N HIS A 24 -2.19 -0.38 -0.09
CA HIS A 24 -1.66 -0.57 1.27
C HIS A 24 -0.13 -0.64 1.27
N GLY A 25 0.47 -0.18 2.36
CA GLY A 25 1.93 -0.22 2.58
C GLY A 25 2.30 -0.07 4.05
N ILE A 26 3.56 -0.35 4.36
CA ILE A 26 4.14 -0.17 5.70
C ILE A 26 5.09 1.02 5.64
N TYR A 27 4.84 2.05 6.45
CA TYR A 27 5.76 3.17 6.58
C TYR A 27 7.01 2.73 7.33
N VAL A 28 8.19 2.96 6.76
CA VAL A 28 9.47 2.49 7.33
C VAL A 28 10.33 3.61 7.90
N GLY A 29 9.84 4.85 7.91
CA GLY A 29 10.60 6.04 8.31
C GLY A 29 11.18 6.81 7.13
N ASP A 30 11.73 8.00 7.40
CA ASP A 30 12.38 8.88 6.41
C ASP A 30 11.56 9.12 5.14
N GLY A 31 10.24 9.26 5.28
CA GLY A 31 9.36 9.46 4.14
C GLY A 31 9.25 8.26 3.21
N LYS A 32 9.60 7.04 3.64
CA LYS A 32 9.61 5.82 2.81
C LYS A 32 8.53 4.82 3.20
N VAL A 33 8.04 4.10 2.20
CA VAL A 33 7.00 3.08 2.35
C VAL A 33 7.41 1.83 1.61
N VAL A 34 7.31 0.67 2.27
CA VAL A 34 7.41 -0.63 1.63
C VAL A 34 6.01 -1.09 1.25
N HIS A 35 5.80 -1.43 -0.02
CA HIS A 35 4.48 -1.84 -0.50
C HIS A 35 4.59 -2.78 -1.70
N PHE A 36 3.51 -3.51 -1.95
CA PHE A 36 3.42 -4.36 -3.12
C PHE A 36 2.97 -3.55 -4.34
N THR A 37 3.56 -3.88 -5.47
CA THR A 37 3.21 -3.37 -6.80
C THR A 37 3.01 -4.54 -7.73
N ARG A 38 1.93 -4.48 -8.50
CA ARG A 38 1.74 -5.40 -9.61
C ARG A 38 2.62 -4.95 -10.78
N GLY A 39 3.16 -5.86 -11.58
CA GLY A 39 3.91 -5.48 -12.77
C GLY A 39 2.95 -5.17 -13.92
N GLY A 40 3.22 -4.12 -14.70
CA GLY A 40 2.56 -3.87 -15.98
C GLY A 40 3.01 -4.91 -17.01
N GLY A 41 2.55 -6.14 -16.87
CA GLY A 41 3.01 -7.27 -17.69
C GLY A 41 2.07 -8.47 -17.72
N ARG A 42 1.03 -8.52 -16.88
CA ARG A 42 -0.09 -9.43 -17.13
C ARG A 42 -1.00 -8.74 -18.13
N GLN A 43 -0.77 -9.01 -19.42
CA GLN A 43 -1.87 -8.99 -20.39
C GLN A 43 -2.90 -10.00 -19.88
N THR A 44 -3.78 -9.58 -18.96
CA THR A 44 -5.10 -10.19 -18.92
C THR A 44 -5.73 -9.90 -20.26
N GLU A 45 -6.26 -10.96 -20.86
CA GLU A 45 -6.90 -11.09 -22.17
C GLU A 45 -8.03 -10.06 -22.48
N THR A 46 -8.21 -9.05 -21.62
CA THR A 46 -9.31 -8.08 -21.61
C THR A 46 -8.88 -6.63 -21.87
N GLY A 47 -7.58 -6.32 -21.99
CA GLY A 47 -7.07 -5.08 -22.59
C GLY A 47 -7.77 -3.78 -22.14
N THR A 48 -7.85 -3.50 -20.83
CA THR A 48 -8.40 -2.22 -20.35
C THR A 48 -7.30 -1.25 -19.95
N PHE A 49 -7.39 -0.01 -20.44
CA PHE A 49 -6.50 1.13 -20.16
C PHE A 49 -6.28 1.43 -18.66
N LEU A 50 -7.10 0.85 -17.79
CA LEU A 50 -7.09 1.02 -16.34
C LEU A 50 -5.96 0.25 -15.65
N ASP A 51 -5.39 -0.79 -16.26
CA ASP A 51 -4.29 -1.56 -15.66
C ASP A 51 -3.04 -0.69 -15.43
N ASN A 52 -2.78 0.29 -16.29
CA ASN A 52 -1.69 1.25 -16.08
C ASN A 52 -1.98 2.27 -14.97
N PHE A 53 -3.25 2.57 -14.71
CA PHE A 53 -3.68 3.58 -13.74
C PHE A 53 -3.82 3.02 -12.32
N VAL A 54 -4.15 1.74 -12.20
CA VAL A 54 -4.36 1.04 -10.92
C VAL A 54 -3.03 0.61 -10.28
N VAL A 55 -1.99 0.42 -11.09
CA VAL A 55 -0.83 -0.41 -10.71
C VAL A 55 0.47 0.39 -10.54
N SER A 56 0.61 1.53 -11.22
CA SER A 56 1.85 2.30 -11.13
C SER A 56 1.89 3.20 -9.90
N SER A 57 2.93 3.05 -9.10
CA SER A 57 3.38 4.04 -8.09
C SER A 57 3.78 5.36 -8.74
N SER A 58 4.00 5.35 -10.06
CA SER A 58 4.21 6.49 -10.93
C SER A 58 2.97 6.76 -11.76
N SER A 59 2.10 7.65 -11.27
CA SER A 59 1.12 8.28 -12.15
C SER A 59 1.89 9.09 -13.20
N PRO A 60 1.56 8.99 -14.51
CA PRO A 60 2.26 9.74 -15.56
C PRO A 60 2.15 11.27 -15.40
N ASN A 61 1.21 11.73 -14.56
CA ASN A 61 0.98 13.14 -14.25
C ASN A 61 1.66 13.62 -12.96
N TYR A 62 2.41 12.75 -12.25
CA TYR A 62 3.17 13.15 -11.06
C TYR A 62 4.61 13.49 -11.47
N PRO A 63 5.21 14.59 -10.95
CA PRO A 63 6.59 14.95 -11.25
C PRO A 63 7.53 13.75 -11.08
N ARG A 64 8.56 13.64 -11.94
CA ARG A 64 9.60 12.61 -11.77
C ARG A 64 10.16 12.73 -10.36
N CYS A 65 9.94 11.71 -9.54
CA CYS A 65 10.38 11.73 -8.16
C CYS A 65 11.90 11.59 -8.15
N LEU A 66 12.60 12.60 -7.63
CA LEU A 66 14.06 12.59 -7.51
C LEU A 66 14.55 11.67 -6.39
N ASP A 67 13.69 11.37 -5.41
CA ASP A 67 14.01 10.49 -4.29
C ASP A 67 13.89 9.01 -4.65
N CYS A 68 12.92 8.68 -5.50
CA CYS A 68 12.74 7.32 -6.01
C CYS A 68 13.68 7.12 -7.20
N LYS A 69 14.95 6.77 -6.93
CA LYS A 69 15.88 6.32 -7.98
C LYS A 69 15.17 5.37 -8.94
N ASP A 70 15.35 5.65 -10.24
CA ASP A 70 14.77 5.20 -11.51
C ASP A 70 14.33 3.73 -11.63
N ASN A 71 13.66 3.20 -10.62
CA ASN A 71 13.23 1.81 -10.59
C ASN A 71 11.99 1.58 -11.46
N HIS A 72 11.49 2.59 -12.19
CA HIS A 72 10.26 2.53 -12.99
C HIS A 72 10.23 1.45 -14.09
N SER A 73 11.35 0.76 -14.38
CA SER A 73 11.33 -0.46 -15.18
C SER A 73 10.88 -1.64 -14.31
N PHE A 74 9.56 -1.77 -14.16
CA PHE A 74 8.93 -2.78 -13.32
C PHE A 74 8.25 -3.87 -14.16
N ASN A 75 9.00 -4.89 -14.55
CA ASN A 75 8.43 -6.14 -15.07
C ASN A 75 8.06 -7.06 -13.89
N GLY A 76 6.79 -7.41 -13.77
CA GLY A 76 6.29 -8.39 -12.80
C GLY A 76 5.90 -7.86 -11.41
N ASP A 77 5.21 -8.73 -10.67
CA ASP A 77 4.66 -8.46 -9.34
C ASP A 77 5.78 -8.49 -8.28
N LYS A 78 5.94 -7.41 -7.51
CA LYS A 78 6.99 -7.33 -6.49
C LYS A 78 6.69 -6.38 -5.35
N VAL A 79 7.40 -6.58 -4.24
CA VAL A 79 7.50 -5.62 -3.15
C VAL A 79 8.59 -4.60 -3.49
N ILE A 80 8.28 -3.32 -3.35
CA ILE A 80 9.23 -2.22 -3.57
C ILE A 80 9.26 -1.28 -2.36
N THR A 81 10.25 -0.39 -2.37
CA THR A 81 10.30 0.77 -1.48
C THR A 81 10.16 2.03 -2.32
N SER A 82 9.23 2.92 -1.96
CA SER A 82 9.05 4.24 -2.58
C SER A 82 9.08 5.33 -1.52
N CYS A 83 9.12 6.59 -1.94
CA CYS A 83 8.74 7.69 -1.06
C CYS A 83 7.22 7.68 -0.80
N LEU A 84 6.80 8.34 0.27
CA LEU A 84 5.42 8.47 0.72
C LEU A 84 4.58 9.17 -0.35
N ASP A 85 5.14 10.14 -1.05
CA ASP A 85 4.44 10.87 -2.12
C ASP A 85 4.07 9.98 -3.31
N CYS A 86 4.99 9.14 -3.79
CA CYS A 86 4.71 8.15 -4.83
C CYS A 86 3.70 7.09 -4.36
N PHE A 87 3.79 6.69 -3.09
CA PHE A 87 2.83 5.77 -2.48
C PHE A 87 1.41 6.36 -2.43
N LEU A 88 1.27 7.65 -2.14
CA LEU A 88 -0.03 8.33 -2.10
C LEU A 88 -0.57 8.64 -3.50
N ALA A 89 0.30 8.95 -4.47
CA ALA A 89 -0.06 9.37 -5.82
C ALA A 89 -1.13 10.48 -5.84
N GLY A 90 -1.02 11.44 -4.92
CA GLY A 90 -1.97 12.54 -4.74
C GLY A 90 -3.21 12.21 -3.89
N GLY A 91 -3.35 10.96 -3.45
CA GLY A 91 -4.40 10.53 -2.52
C GLY A 91 -4.12 10.92 -1.07
N ASN A 92 -5.13 10.69 -0.22
CA ASN A 92 -5.05 10.96 1.22
C ASN A 92 -4.35 9.81 1.97
N LEU A 93 -3.69 10.14 3.09
CA LEU A 93 -3.03 9.18 3.97
C LEU A 93 -3.98 8.70 5.08
N TYR A 94 -4.16 7.39 5.17
CA TYR A 94 -4.96 6.73 6.20
C TYR A 94 -4.14 5.71 6.98
N LEU A 95 -4.41 5.59 8.28
CA LEU A 95 -3.85 4.55 9.15
C LEU A 95 -4.80 3.35 9.17
N PHE A 96 -4.28 2.16 8.90
CA PHE A 96 -5.02 0.92 9.04
C PHE A 96 -5.05 0.48 10.51
N LYS A 97 -6.24 0.35 11.09
CA LYS A 97 -6.42 -0.10 12.47
C LYS A 97 -6.85 -1.56 12.49
N TYR A 98 -6.05 -2.39 13.16
CA TYR A 98 -6.42 -3.76 13.45
C TYR A 98 -7.42 -3.77 14.61
N VAL A 99 -8.65 -4.18 14.33
CA VAL A 99 -9.63 -4.44 15.39
C VAL A 99 -9.39 -5.85 15.89
N TYR A 100 -8.92 -5.96 17.14
CA TYR A 100 -8.83 -7.24 17.82
C TYR A 100 -10.10 -7.44 18.66
N LEU A 101 -10.90 -8.44 18.33
CA LEU A 101 -11.95 -8.89 19.23
C LEU A 101 -11.34 -9.85 20.26
N TRP A 102 -11.33 -9.42 21.52
CA TRP A 102 -10.82 -10.20 22.64
C TRP A 102 -11.75 -11.36 23.03
N LEU A 103 -13.05 -11.23 22.77
CA LEU A 103 -14.06 -12.21 23.18
C LEU A 103 -13.86 -13.61 22.56
N PRO A 104 -13.63 -13.76 21.23
CA PRO A 104 -13.31 -15.06 20.64
C PRO A 104 -11.99 -15.65 21.15
N PHE A 105 -11.02 -14.81 21.52
CA PHE A 105 -9.74 -15.29 22.05
C PHE A 105 -9.90 -15.90 23.45
N LEU A 106 -10.65 -15.24 24.33
CA LEU A 106 -10.88 -15.73 25.70
C LEU A 106 -11.70 -17.03 25.73
N LEU A 107 -12.73 -17.15 24.90
CA LEU A 107 -13.53 -18.38 24.79
C LEU A 107 -12.69 -19.59 24.35
N ASN A 108 -11.72 -19.36 23.45
CA ASN A 108 -10.82 -20.41 22.99
C ASN A 108 -9.71 -20.73 24.00
N LEU A 109 -9.31 -19.77 24.85
CA LEU A 109 -8.34 -20.01 25.92
C LEU A 109 -8.93 -20.91 27.02
N GLU A 110 -10.16 -20.65 27.46
CA GLU A 110 -10.91 -21.53 28.38
C GLU A 110 -11.02 -22.96 27.82
N ALA A 111 -11.34 -23.10 26.52
CA ALA A 111 -11.45 -24.40 25.86
C ALA A 111 -10.11 -25.16 25.72
N VAL A 112 -8.97 -24.45 25.71
CA VAL A 112 -7.62 -25.03 25.67
C VAL A 112 -7.13 -25.38 27.07
N LEU A 113 -7.45 -24.58 28.09
CA LEU A 113 -7.09 -24.83 29.49
C LEU A 113 -8.00 -25.87 30.17
N ALA A 114 -9.19 -26.14 29.62
CA ALA A 114 -10.12 -27.16 30.08
C ALA A 114 -9.85 -28.57 29.47
N ARG A 115 -8.69 -28.77 28.83
CA ARG A 115 -8.17 -30.07 28.37
C ARG A 115 -6.95 -30.48 29.16
#